data_AF-A0A352PRK6-F1
#
_entry.id   AF-A0A352PRK6-F1
#
_cell.length_a   1.000
_cell.length_b   1.000
_cell.length_c   1.000
_cell.angle_alpha   90.00
_cell.angle_beta   90.00
_cell.angle_gamma   90.00
#
_symmetry.space_group_name_H-M   'P 1'
#
loop_
_entity.id
_entity.type
_entity.pdbx_description
1 polymer ?
#
loop_
_entity_poly.entity_id
_entity_poly.type
_entity_poly.pdbx_seq_one_letter_code
_entity_poly.pdbx_strand_id
1 'polypeptide(L)' 'MTPTGMEAHKTASRADNHEGKFLTFSLAGEDYGVGILKVKEIIGMMPITP' A
#
# COMPACT_ATOMS: atom_id res chain seq x y z
N MET A 1 -29.92 -38.69 -6.96
CA MET A 1 -29.90 -37.46 -6.16
C MET A 1 -28.45 -37.20 -5.81
N THR A 2 -27.76 -36.36 -6.59
CA THR A 2 -26.35 -36.03 -6.38
C THR A 2 -26.24 -35.04 -5.21
N PRO A 3 -25.32 -35.23 -4.26
CA PRO A 3 -25.13 -34.29 -3.17
C PRO A 3 -24.60 -32.97 -3.73
N THR A 4 -25.26 -31.89 -3.34
CA THR A 4 -24.91 -30.50 -3.58
C THR A 4 -23.44 -30.25 -3.23
N GLY A 5 -22.61 -30.08 -4.27
CA GLY A 5 -21.26 -29.55 -4.14
C GLY A 5 -21.37 -28.07 -3.81
N MET A 6 -21.15 -27.74 -2.54
CA MET A 6 -20.87 -26.38 -2.09
C MET A 6 -19.51 -25.96 -2.66
N GLU A 7 -19.46 -25.55 -3.93
CA GLU A 7 -18.34 -24.80 -4.48
C GLU A 7 -18.47 -23.36 -3.96
N ALA A 8 -18.07 -23.18 -2.69
CA ALA A 8 -17.76 -21.87 -2.17
C ALA A 8 -16.54 -21.37 -2.92
N HIS A 9 -16.77 -20.67 -4.04
CA HIS A 9 -15.79 -19.78 -4.62
C HIS A 9 -15.41 -18.79 -3.50
N LYS A 10 -14.32 -19.11 -2.80
CA LYS A 10 -13.64 -18.20 -1.89
C LYS A 10 -13.10 -17.10 -2.80
N THR A 11 -13.95 -16.12 -3.07
CA THR A 11 -13.55 -14.82 -3.55
C THR A 11 -12.58 -14.33 -2.49
N ALA A 12 -11.29 -14.55 -2.72
CA ALA A 12 -10.23 -13.94 -1.96
C ALA A 12 -10.54 -12.45 -2.05
N SER A 13 -11.13 -11.93 -0.98
CA SER A 13 -11.24 -10.51 -0.79
C SER A 13 -9.84 -10.00 -1.01
N ARG A 14 -9.68 -9.14 -2.01
CA ARG A 14 -8.53 -8.23 -2.10
C ARG A 14 -8.64 -7.27 -0.91
N ALA A 15 -8.68 -7.80 0.31
CA ALA A 15 -8.38 -7.06 1.50
C ALA A 15 -6.93 -6.68 1.30
N ASP A 16 -6.75 -5.43 0.91
CA ASP A 16 -5.46 -4.76 0.81
C ASP A 16 -4.68 -5.06 2.09
N ASN A 17 -3.81 -6.05 2.03
CA ASN A 17 -2.86 -6.41 3.10
C ASN A 17 -1.75 -5.35 3.23
N HIS A 18 -2.08 -4.10 2.86
CA HIS A 18 -1.25 -2.91 2.83
C HIS A 18 -1.43 -2.06 4.10
N GLU A 19 -2.37 -2.41 4.97
CA GLU A 19 -2.48 -1.81 6.30
C GLU A 19 -1.14 -2.01 7.04
N GLY A 20 -0.42 -0.91 7.28
CA GLY A 20 0.87 -0.91 8.00
C GLY A 20 2.12 -0.70 7.16
N LYS A 21 2.06 -0.58 5.82
CA LYS A 21 3.24 -0.31 5.00
C LYS A 21 3.35 1.17 4.61
N PHE A 22 4.31 1.87 5.20
CA PHE A 22 4.57 3.29 4.98
C PHE A 22 6.04 3.53 4.73
N LEU A 23 6.36 4.48 3.84
CA LEU A 23 7.65 5.15 3.83
C LEU A 23 7.63 6.22 4.92
N THR A 24 8.64 6.23 5.79
CA THR A 24 8.82 7.27 6.80
C THR A 24 9.99 8.19 6.45
N PHE A 25 9.88 9.47 6.78
CA PHE A 25 10.93 10.46 6.60
C PHE A 25 10.80 11.57 7.64
N SER A 26 11.92 12.24 7.94
CA SER A 26 11.93 13.36 8.88
C SER A 26 11.96 14.68 8.11
N LEU A 27 11.14 15.64 8.53
CA LEU A 27 11.09 16.99 7.98
C LEU A 27 10.97 18.00 9.13
N ALA A 28 11.85 18.99 9.17
CA ALA A 28 11.88 20.02 10.21
C ALA A 28 11.92 19.49 11.66
N GLY A 29 12.47 18.29 11.88
CA GLY A 29 12.57 17.65 13.20
C GLY A 29 11.37 16.79 13.59
N GLU A 30 10.39 16.61 12.69
CA GLU A 30 9.22 15.75 12.90
C GLU A 30 9.21 14.57 11.92
N ASP A 31 8.64 13.44 12.34
CA ASP A 31 8.55 12.23 11.52
C ASP A 31 7.17 12.11 10.85
N TYR A 32 7.19 11.84 9.54
CA TYR A 32 6.02 11.72 8.69
C TYR A 32 5.99 10.34 8.01
N GLY A 33 4.78 9.89 7.63
CA GLY A 33 4.56 8.62 6.94
C GLY A 33 3.70 8.78 5.68
N VAL A 34 4.09 8.15 4.58
CA VAL A 34 3.32 8.07 3.33
C VAL A 34 3.09 6.61 2.98
N GLY A 35 1.84 6.24 2.65
CA GLY A 35 1.50 4.87 2.27
C GLY A 35 2.36 4.39 1.09
N ILE A 36 2.97 3.21 1.21
CA ILE A 36 4.05 2.79 0.30
C ILE A 36 3.64 2.75 -1.17
N LEU A 37 2.37 2.43 -1.47
CA LEU A 37 1.85 2.38 -2.84
C LEU A 37 1.70 3.75 -3.49
N LYS A 38 1.74 4.84 -2.72
CA LYS A 38 1.70 6.22 -3.23
C LYS A 38 3.08 6.74 -3.60
N VAL A 39 4.15 6.03 -3.23
CA VAL A 39 5.53 6.41 -3.54
C VAL A 39 5.91 5.84 -4.89
N LYS A 40 6.35 6.71 -5.80
CA LYS A 40 6.85 6.29 -7.12
C LYS A 40 8.34 5.98 -7.07
N GLU A 41 9.15 6.94 -6.61
CA GLU A 41 10.61 6.90 -6.59
C GLU A 41 11.14 7.69 -5.39
N ILE A 42 12.30 7.32 -4.85
CA ILE A 42 13.06 8.10 -3.85
C ILE A 42 14.32 8.60 -4.55
N ILE A 43 14.40 9.90 -4.76
CA ILE A 43 15.51 10.57 -5.44
C ILE A 43 16.11 11.66 -4.55
N GLY A 44 17.35 12.06 -4.84
CA GLY A 44 17.98 13.20 -4.18
C GLY A 44 17.33 14.54 -4.57
N MET A 45 17.75 15.62 -3.91
CA MET A 45 17.29 16.96 -4.23
C MET A 45 17.64 17.32 -5.68
N MET A 46 16.65 17.75 -6.43
CA MET A 46 16.80 18.23 -7.81
C MET A 46 16.46 19.73 -7.88
N PRO A 47 16.96 20.47 -8.88
CA PRO A 47 16.52 21.83 -9.13
C PRO A 47 14.99 21.85 -9.36
N ILE A 48 14.32 22.76 -8.67
CA ILE A 48 12.88 22.96 -8.80
C ILE A 48 12.66 24.04 -9.85
N THR A 49 11.94 23.70 -10.91
CA THR A 49 11.40 24.70 -11.83
C THR A 49 10.24 25.41 -11.13
N PRO A 50 10.27 26.75 -10.98
CA PRO A 50 9.22 27.52 -10.30
C PRO A 50 7.84 27.39 -10.95
#